data_AF-A0A1B8UMU0-F1
#
_entry.id   AF-A0A1B8UMU0-F1
#
_cell.length_a   1.000
_cell.length_b   1.000
_cell.length_c   1.000
_cell.angle_alpha   90.00
_cell.angle_beta   90.00
_cell.angle_gamma   90.00
#
_symmetry.space_group_name_H-M   'P 1'
#
loop_
_entity.id
_entity.type
_entity.pdbx_description
1 polymer ?
#
loop_
_entity_poly.entity_id
_entity_poly.type
_entity_poly.pdbx_seq_one_letter_code
_entity_poly.pdbx_strand_id
1 'polypeptide(L)'
;MRCAQMNDYIVIKKRRSNYPNPLTLIKGQSVIMGEKYEGPENWENWIFCTTQSEGNQKISGWVPMQLLDTKGTEAIVLEDYTARELNVDEGDQLVGHRELNGWRWCTHRMNSEEGWVPAGNLQLADDYFL
;
A
#
# COMPACT_ATOMS: atom_id res chain seq x y z
N MET A 1 -4.99 23.12 8.99
CA MET A 1 -4.55 22.14 7.97
C MET A 1 -3.12 21.76 8.31
N ARG A 2 -2.86 20.55 8.81
CA ARG A 2 -1.50 20.01 8.81
C ARG A 2 -1.24 19.58 7.37
N CYS A 3 -0.28 20.20 6.69
CA CYS A 3 0.24 19.65 5.44
C CYS A 3 0.65 18.21 5.72
N ALA A 4 0.24 17.25 4.87
CA ALA A 4 0.79 15.91 4.94
C ALA A 4 2.31 16.04 4.82
N GLN A 5 3.04 15.51 5.81
CA GLN A 5 4.48 15.65 5.84
C GLN A 5 5.07 14.73 4.78
N MET A 6 5.39 15.31 3.62
CA MET A 6 6.11 14.63 2.55
C MET A 6 7.58 14.60 2.94
N ASN A 7 8.14 13.41 3.11
CA ASN A 7 9.54 13.22 3.45
C ASN A 7 10.24 12.48 2.31
N ASP A 8 11.52 12.77 2.14
CA ASP A 8 12.38 12.06 1.22
C ASP A 8 12.94 10.78 1.84
N TYR A 9 13.05 9.75 1.01
CA TYR A 9 13.56 8.44 1.40
C TYR A 9 14.52 7.88 0.36
N ILE A 10 15.49 7.12 0.86
CA ILE A 10 16.33 6.23 0.06
C ILE A 10 15.90 4.79 0.33
N VAL A 11 15.78 4.01 -0.74
CA VAL A 11 15.51 2.57 -0.64
C VAL A 11 16.78 1.85 -0.19
N ILE A 12 16.69 1.14 0.92
CA ILE A 12 17.80 0.37 1.52
C ILE A 12 17.66 -1.14 1.31
N LYS A 13 16.53 -1.60 0.75
CA LYS A 13 16.30 -2.99 0.39
C LYS A 13 15.37 -3.10 -0.81
N LYS A 14 15.81 -3.81 -1.85
CA LYS A 14 15.02 -4.01 -3.07
C LYS A 14 13.68 -4.71 -2.81
N ARG A 15 12.66 -4.37 -3.59
CA ARG A 15 11.35 -5.06 -3.61
C ARG A 15 10.83 -5.15 -5.04
N ARG A 16 10.22 -6.29 -5.36
CA ARG A 16 9.46 -6.49 -6.60
C ARG A 16 8.06 -6.99 -6.27
N SER A 17 7.04 -6.36 -6.83
CA SER A 17 5.64 -6.70 -6.62
C SER A 17 5.35 -8.12 -7.09
N ASN A 18 4.62 -8.88 -6.28
CA ASN A 18 4.05 -10.17 -6.68
C ASN A 18 2.66 -10.01 -7.32
N TYR A 19 2.16 -8.78 -7.42
CA TYR A 19 0.81 -8.43 -7.85
C TYR A 19 0.86 -7.52 -9.10
N PRO A 20 0.99 -8.09 -10.31
CA PRO A 20 1.07 -7.30 -11.55
C PRO A 20 -0.24 -6.58 -11.90
N ASN A 21 -1.37 -7.10 -11.41
CA ASN A 21 -2.69 -6.50 -11.55
C ASN A 21 -3.18 -6.10 -10.16
N PRO A 22 -2.80 -4.91 -9.65
CA PRO A 22 -3.13 -4.53 -8.29
C PRO A 22 -4.64 -4.34 -8.12
N LEU A 23 -5.13 -4.66 -6.93
CA LEU A 23 -6.49 -4.35 -6.51
C LEU A 23 -6.67 -2.83 -6.52
N THR A 24 -7.72 -2.33 -7.17
CA THR A 24 -8.15 -0.93 -7.11
C THR A 24 -9.62 -0.89 -6.73
N LEU A 25 -9.92 -0.10 -5.71
CA LEU A 25 -11.23 0.00 -5.08
C LEU A 25 -11.67 1.46 -5.05
N ILE A 26 -12.97 1.68 -5.21
CA ILE A 26 -13.60 2.98 -4.99
C ILE A 26 -14.32 2.99 -3.65
N LYS A 27 -14.39 4.17 -3.02
CA LYS A 27 -15.22 4.37 -1.83
C LYS A 27 -16.65 3.89 -2.05
N GLY A 28 -17.19 3.17 -1.09
CA GLY A 28 -18.53 2.59 -1.13
C GLY A 28 -18.61 1.23 -1.83
N GLN A 29 -17.54 0.76 -2.48
CA GLN A 29 -17.49 -0.56 -3.08
C GLN A 29 -17.52 -1.66 -2.02
N SER A 30 -18.24 -2.76 -2.30
CA SER A 30 -18.23 -3.97 -1.46
C SER A 30 -17.10 -4.92 -1.88
N VAL A 31 -16.46 -5.54 -0.88
CA VAL A 31 -15.44 -6.58 -1.06
C VAL A 31 -15.71 -7.76 -0.15
N ILE A 32 -15.26 -8.95 -0.57
CA ILE A 32 -15.19 -10.12 0.31
C ILE A 32 -13.87 -10.05 1.09
N MET A 33 -13.95 -10.19 2.41
CA MET A 33 -12.78 -10.30 3.27
C MET A 33 -12.31 -11.76 3.34
N GLY A 34 -11.01 -11.96 3.14
CA GLY A 34 -10.31 -13.23 3.32
C GLY A 34 -9.48 -13.22 4.60
N GLU A 35 -8.23 -13.65 4.48
CA GLU A 35 -7.30 -13.77 5.61
C GLU A 35 -6.83 -12.40 6.13
N LYS A 36 -6.57 -12.34 7.44
CA LYS A 36 -5.81 -11.26 8.06
C LYS A 36 -4.34 -11.61 7.97
N TYR A 37 -3.49 -10.63 7.69
CA TYR A 37 -2.05 -10.83 7.70
C TYR A 37 -1.57 -11.25 9.11
N GLU A 38 -0.75 -12.31 9.15
CA GLU A 38 -0.10 -12.81 10.35
C GLU A 38 1.40 -13.01 10.03
N GLY A 39 2.26 -12.19 10.62
CA GLY A 39 3.71 -12.25 10.39
C GLY A 39 4.48 -11.33 11.33
N PRO A 40 5.80 -11.56 11.52
CA PRO A 40 6.65 -10.77 12.43
C PRO A 40 6.96 -9.34 11.95
N GLU A 41 6.61 -8.97 10.72
CA GLU A 41 7.00 -7.72 10.06
C GLU A 41 6.24 -6.46 10.53
N ASN A 42 5.41 -6.58 11.58
CA ASN A 42 4.52 -5.51 12.07
C ASN A 42 3.58 -4.97 10.97
N TRP A 43 3.09 -5.86 10.12
CA TRP A 43 2.04 -5.57 9.12
C TRP A 43 0.68 -6.01 9.67
N GLU A 44 0.40 -5.80 10.96
CA GLU A 44 -0.91 -6.11 11.50
C GLU A 44 -1.99 -5.26 10.81
N ASN A 45 -3.22 -5.79 10.79
CA ASN A 45 -4.40 -5.10 10.27
C ASN A 45 -4.41 -4.92 8.74
N TRP A 46 -3.65 -5.72 8.00
CA TRP A 46 -3.90 -5.96 6.59
C TRP A 46 -4.90 -7.11 6.41
N ILE A 47 -5.90 -6.93 5.56
CA ILE A 47 -6.91 -7.93 5.20
C ILE A 47 -6.79 -8.22 3.71
N PHE A 48 -6.72 -9.49 3.33
CA PHE A 48 -6.72 -9.88 1.92
C PHE A 48 -8.14 -9.83 1.39
N CYS A 49 -8.45 -8.83 0.58
CA CYS A 49 -9.79 -8.61 0.06
C CYS A 49 -9.89 -9.03 -1.40
N THR A 50 -11.08 -9.47 -1.80
CA THR A 50 -11.40 -9.85 -3.18
C THR A 50 -12.60 -9.07 -3.69
N THR A 51 -12.54 -8.55 -4.91
CA THR A 51 -13.69 -7.88 -5.54
C THR A 51 -14.86 -8.84 -5.76
N GLN A 52 -16.07 -8.32 -5.57
CA GLN A 52 -17.30 -8.99 -6.01
C GLN A 52 -17.49 -8.64 -7.51
N SER A 53 -17.27 -9.59 -8.41
CA SER A 53 -17.55 -9.41 -9.85
C SER A 53 -18.38 -10.58 -10.38
N GLU A 54 -19.43 -10.28 -11.15
CA GLU A 54 -20.27 -11.25 -11.86
C GLU A 54 -19.73 -11.62 -13.26
N GLY A 55 -18.56 -11.13 -13.66
CA GLY A 55 -17.96 -11.40 -14.97
C GLY A 55 -16.45 -11.21 -15.00
N ASN A 56 -15.71 -12.33 -15.06
CA ASN A 56 -14.28 -12.50 -15.37
C ASN A 56 -13.29 -11.41 -14.94
N GLN A 57 -13.04 -11.30 -13.64
CA GLN A 57 -11.89 -11.87 -12.93
C GLN A 57 -11.94 -11.28 -11.52
N LYS A 58 -11.91 -12.15 -10.51
CA LYS A 58 -11.79 -11.70 -9.13
C LYS A 58 -10.39 -11.13 -8.95
N ILE A 59 -10.30 -9.83 -8.66
CA ILE A 59 -9.02 -9.19 -8.32
C ILE A 59 -8.93 -9.21 -6.80
N SER A 60 -7.77 -9.59 -6.29
CA SER A 60 -7.53 -9.64 -4.85
C SER A 60 -6.26 -8.89 -4.49
N GLY A 61 -6.20 -8.38 -3.27
CA GLY A 61 -5.07 -7.61 -2.77
C GLY A 61 -5.26 -7.25 -1.31
N TRP A 62 -4.17 -6.82 -0.69
CA TRP A 62 -4.17 -6.41 0.71
C TRP A 62 -4.77 -5.01 0.87
N VAL A 63 -5.71 -4.89 1.81
CA VAL A 63 -6.39 -3.65 2.18
C VAL A 63 -6.20 -3.40 3.68
N PRO A 64 -5.86 -2.19 4.12
CA PRO A 64 -5.77 -1.88 5.54
C PRO A 64 -7.17 -1.94 6.17
N MET A 65 -7.31 -2.65 7.30
CA MET A 65 -8.57 -2.86 8.00
C MET A 65 -9.27 -1.55 8.38
N GLN A 66 -8.51 -0.49 8.68
CA GLN A 66 -9.05 0.84 8.99
C GLN A 66 -9.74 1.53 7.80
N LEU A 67 -9.60 0.99 6.58
CA LEU A 67 -10.29 1.46 5.37
C LEU A 67 -11.56 0.65 5.06
N LEU A 68 -11.95 -0.26 5.96
CA LEU A 68 -13.05 -1.20 5.77
C LEU A 68 -14.10 -0.99 6.86
N ASP A 69 -15.36 -0.82 6.44
CA ASP A 69 -16.53 -0.97 7.31
C ASP A 69 -17.03 -2.40 7.20
N THR A 70 -16.73 -3.21 8.22
CA THR A 70 -16.86 -4.67 8.17
C THR A 70 -18.25 -5.13 8.57
N LYS A 71 -18.83 -6.06 7.81
CA LYS A 71 -20.10 -6.73 8.10
C LYS A 71 -20.00 -8.23 7.82
N GLY A 72 -19.64 -9.01 8.84
CA GLY A 72 -19.44 -10.45 8.68
C GLY A 72 -18.23 -10.75 7.80
N THR A 73 -18.45 -11.43 6.67
CA THR A 73 -17.40 -11.78 5.69
C THR A 73 -17.23 -10.72 4.59
N GLU A 74 -18.02 -9.66 4.60
CA GLU A 74 -17.97 -8.58 3.63
C GLU A 74 -17.52 -7.28 4.30
N ALA A 75 -17.04 -6.33 3.49
CA ALA A 75 -16.79 -4.98 3.95
C ALA A 75 -17.10 -3.94 2.87
N ILE A 76 -17.50 -2.75 3.31
CA ILE A 76 -17.63 -1.56 2.47
C ILE A 76 -16.34 -0.74 2.59
N VAL A 77 -15.78 -0.38 1.44
CA VAL A 77 -14.57 0.44 1.34
C VAL A 77 -14.87 1.88 1.75
N LEU A 78 -14.09 2.45 2.68
CA LEU A 78 -14.33 3.78 3.25
C LEU A 78 -13.70 4.93 2.45
N GLU A 79 -12.70 4.64 1.63
CA GLU A 79 -11.96 5.58 0.78
C GLU A 79 -11.41 4.89 -0.46
N ASP A 80 -11.19 5.64 -1.54
CA ASP A 80 -10.51 5.11 -2.73
C ASP A 80 -9.14 4.54 -2.35
N TYR A 81 -8.83 3.34 -2.83
CA TYR A 81 -7.65 2.61 -2.41
C TYR A 81 -7.11 1.72 -3.54
N THR A 82 -5.78 1.60 -3.62
CA THR A 82 -5.13 0.59 -4.46
C THR A 82 -4.06 -0.16 -3.68
N ALA A 83 -3.99 -1.47 -3.90
CA ALA A 83 -2.95 -2.35 -3.37
C ALA A 83 -1.70 -2.37 -4.27
N ARG A 84 -1.50 -1.34 -5.11
CA ARG A 84 -0.31 -1.23 -5.97
C ARG A 84 0.95 -1.16 -5.11
N GLU A 85 1.83 -2.13 -5.27
CA GLU A 85 3.18 -2.10 -4.73
C GLU A 85 4.14 -1.49 -5.75
N LEU A 86 5.09 -0.67 -5.29
CA LEU A 86 6.11 -0.08 -6.15
C LEU A 86 7.30 -1.04 -6.28
N ASN A 87 7.78 -1.24 -7.51
CA ASN A 87 9.05 -1.92 -7.74
C ASN A 87 10.20 -0.96 -7.46
N VAL A 88 11.12 -1.35 -6.59
CA VAL A 88 12.23 -0.49 -6.16
C VAL A 88 13.54 -1.26 -6.04
N ASP A 89 14.63 -0.59 -6.37
CA ASP A 89 16.02 -1.01 -6.19
C ASP A 89 16.71 -0.23 -5.07
N GLU A 90 17.76 -0.81 -4.50
CA GLU A 90 18.56 -0.13 -3.48
C GLU A 90 19.20 1.13 -4.08
N GLY A 91 19.08 2.25 -3.36
CA GLY A 91 19.53 3.57 -3.81
C GLY A 91 18.46 4.41 -4.50
N ASP A 92 17.30 3.84 -4.87
CA ASP A 92 16.19 4.61 -5.44
C ASP A 92 15.75 5.73 -4.48
N GLN A 93 15.46 6.90 -5.06
CA GLN A 93 14.98 8.07 -4.33
C GLN A 93 13.46 8.19 -4.44
N LEU A 94 12.79 8.21 -3.29
CA LEU A 94 11.35 8.24 -3.20
C LEU A 94 10.86 9.44 -2.38
N VAL A 95 9.71 9.98 -2.77
CA VAL A 95 8.93 10.89 -1.92
C VAL A 95 7.85 10.06 -1.22
N GLY A 96 7.90 10.00 0.11
CA GLY A 96 6.90 9.29 0.91
C GLY A 96 5.73 10.20 1.31
N HIS A 97 4.50 9.68 1.27
CA HIS A 97 3.29 10.46 1.52
C HIS A 97 2.52 10.02 2.77
N ARG A 98 1.99 8.79 2.73
CA ARG A 98 1.14 8.21 3.78
C ARG A 98 1.68 6.87 4.17
N GLU A 99 1.67 6.58 5.46
CA GLU A 99 2.01 5.26 5.99
C GLU A 99 0.77 4.59 6.56
N LEU A 100 0.61 3.29 6.28
CA LEU A 100 -0.41 2.43 6.86
C LEU A 100 0.24 1.09 7.19
N ASN A 101 0.13 0.66 8.45
CA ASN A 101 0.42 -0.70 8.88
C ASN A 101 1.80 -1.21 8.38
N GLY A 102 2.85 -0.41 8.57
CA GLY A 102 4.23 -0.77 8.17
C GLY A 102 4.55 -0.62 6.68
N TRP A 103 3.67 -0.04 5.87
CA TRP A 103 3.90 0.28 4.46
C TRP A 103 3.68 1.75 4.18
N ARG A 104 4.48 2.31 3.27
CA ARG A 104 4.42 3.72 2.87
C ARG A 104 4.09 3.87 1.40
N TRP A 105 3.09 4.69 1.10
CA TRP A 105 2.80 5.14 -0.26
C TRP A 105 3.88 6.12 -0.69
N CYS A 106 4.55 5.82 -1.80
CA CYS A 106 5.69 6.57 -2.28
C CYS A 106 5.52 6.92 -3.77
N THR A 107 6.12 8.03 -4.19
CA THR A 107 6.34 8.38 -5.60
C THR A 107 7.83 8.29 -5.90
N HIS A 108 8.20 7.54 -6.94
CA HIS A 108 9.58 7.39 -7.37
C HIS A 108 10.06 8.64 -8.13
N ARG A 109 11.17 9.25 -7.71
CA ARG A 109 11.60 10.56 -8.26
C ARG A 109 11.97 10.53 -9.75
N MET A 110 12.54 9.42 -10.24
CA MET A 110 12.99 9.33 -11.63
C MET A 110 11.88 9.09 -12.67
N ASN A 111 10.91 8.21 -12.36
CA ASN A 111 9.89 7.76 -13.33
C ASN A 111 8.46 8.16 -12.92
N SER A 112 8.29 8.83 -11.76
CA SER A 112 7.01 9.26 -11.20
C SER A 112 6.01 8.13 -10.94
N GLU A 113 6.45 6.87 -10.92
CA GLU A 113 5.58 5.77 -10.53
C GLU A 113 5.25 5.83 -9.04
N GLU A 114 4.02 5.43 -8.69
CA GLU A 114 3.53 5.44 -7.31
C GLU A 114 3.14 4.06 -6.84
N GLY A 115 3.34 3.78 -5.56
CA GLY A 115 2.95 2.51 -4.96
C GLY A 115 3.38 2.39 -3.50
N TRP A 116 2.87 1.36 -2.83
CA TRP A 116 3.27 0.97 -1.49
C TRP A 116 4.66 0.32 -1.49
N VAL A 117 5.49 0.72 -0.54
CA VAL A 117 6.79 0.09 -0.23
C VAL A 117 6.81 -0.23 1.27
N PRO A 118 7.32 -1.40 1.71
CA PRO A 118 7.48 -1.67 3.14
C PRO A 118 8.33 -0.58 3.79
N ALA A 119 7.87 0.00 4.90
CA ALA A 119 8.56 1.10 5.56
C ALA A 119 9.96 0.69 6.04
N GLY A 120 10.16 -0.57 6.42
CA GLY A 120 11.47 -1.13 6.79
C GLY A 120 12.45 -1.28 5.62
N ASN A 121 12.02 -1.08 4.38
CA ASN A 121 12.89 -1.02 3.21
C ASN A 121 13.36 0.41 2.91
N LEU A 122 12.96 1.40 3.71
CA LEU A 122 13.20 2.82 3.48
C LEU A 122 13.99 3.44 4.64
N GLN A 123 14.89 4.36 4.30
CA GLN A 123 15.56 5.24 5.25
C GLN A 123 15.23 6.69 4.89
N LEU A 124 14.95 7.53 5.89
CA LEU A 124 14.81 8.97 5.65
C LEU A 124 16.10 9.52 5.01
N ALA A 125 15.94 10.27 3.93
CA ALA A 125 17.05 11.04 3.38
C ALA A 125 17.28 12.22 4.33
N ASP A 126 18.40 12.22 5.06
CA ASP A 126 18.80 13.37 5.85
C ASP A 126 19.40 14.44 4.92
N ASP A 127 19.02 15.70 5.12
CA ASP A 127 19.52 16.89 4.37
C ASP A 127 21.03 17.18 4.56
N TYR A 128 21.77 16.32 5.27
CA TYR A 128 23.21 16.51 5.50
C TYR A 128 23.99 15.90 4.35
N PHE A 129 24.23 16.70 3.30
CA PHE A 129 25.45 16.82 2.48
C PHE A 129 25.07 17.48 1.14
N LEU A 130 24.77 18.78 1.21
CA LEU A 130 25.14 19.74 0.16
C LEU A 130 26.16 20.72 0.75
#